data_AF-A0A8T2V0N5-F1
#
_entry.id   AF-A0A8T2V0N5-F1
#
_cell.length_a   1.000
_cell.length_b   1.000
_cell.length_c   1.000
_cell.angle_alpha   90.00
_cell.angle_beta   90.00
_cell.angle_gamma   90.00
#
_symmetry.space_group_name_H-M   'P 1'
#
loop_
_entity.id
_entity.type
_entity.pdbx_description
1 polymer ?
#
loop_
_entity_poly.entity_id
_entity_poly.type
_entity_poly.pdbx_seq_one_letter_code
_entity_poly.pdbx_strand_id
1 'polypeptide(L)'
;MLLEQSIIRQAKQFATTLSDADEKAAVQDIADDLRFPYLDWANQSSRVLGLPEVFTITDVPLLYPWKSFSATSIPNPLKSFVMPVNVGKPFSSSDVYNPTAKPNYVVPSQGTPYTPEGYATVRHVNASYQSQNDKLNVTLMRNANTTLVEGVHAMFQHNQWLPFSNHFWSEETHGDGSQYGHYASLELVHDFVHGTLGGSGGHMAYPEVAAFDPIFFFHHCNVDRLVALWQYCYPNSWIPAKPLQLNSEGTYTDEPDSQANAKTPLTPFRSSAQNANIFVTSNDVRLVDAQCGYSYPEVLLARKEGWTPAQMLDYVLKLYEPPENFIHRWVLMIERIVKRAFNGPFRIRVFIGKPDADSTTSLSIPNFAGEIQVFARSTGVRCANCEQKQCMRASLDLTKTMVRLGLATTPLANARDDPFSSDAAAPRNPFTIPGSLRLVFVDMQGRQLDPSTALGSWQGPKVSLYYEKGVPREQINEFMVDDDVNVSPQTLQKIEVSYPQLSIAGAAQRSS
;
A
#
# COMPACT_ATOMS: atom_id res chain seq x y z
N MET A 1 -6.27 -12.21 11.87
CA MET A 1 -7.01 -13.26 12.61
C MET A 1 -6.28 -14.60 12.76
N LEU A 2 -6.04 -15.41 11.72
CA LEU A 2 -5.48 -16.77 11.89
C LEU A 2 -4.13 -16.79 12.65
N LEU A 3 -3.22 -15.88 12.29
CA LEU A 3 -1.95 -15.74 12.99
C LEU A 3 -2.14 -15.35 14.46
N GLU A 4 -2.95 -14.33 14.72
CA GLU A 4 -3.26 -13.85 16.07
C GLU A 4 -3.83 -14.96 16.96
N GLN A 5 -4.82 -15.70 16.46
CA GLN A 5 -5.38 -16.87 17.17
C GLN A 5 -4.30 -17.92 17.48
N SER A 6 -3.36 -18.13 16.56
CA SER A 6 -2.26 -19.08 16.75
C SER A 6 -1.28 -18.58 17.82
N ILE A 7 -0.95 -17.29 17.83
CA ILE A 7 -0.08 -16.66 18.85
C ILE A 7 -0.74 -16.72 20.22
N ILE A 8 -2.02 -16.36 20.33
CA ILE A 8 -2.77 -16.46 21.60
C ILE A 8 -2.79 -17.90 22.11
N ARG A 9 -3.03 -18.88 21.22
CA ARG A 9 -2.98 -20.30 21.60
C ARG A 9 -1.60 -20.71 22.12
N GLN A 10 -0.53 -20.28 21.45
CA GLN A 10 0.83 -20.57 21.90
C GLN A 10 1.18 -19.87 23.21
N ALA A 11 0.71 -18.64 23.44
CA ALA A 11 0.89 -17.93 24.71
C ALA A 11 0.19 -18.66 25.87
N LYS A 12 -1.04 -19.12 25.66
CA LYS A 12 -1.78 -19.94 26.65
C LYS A 12 -1.09 -21.27 26.90
N GLN A 13 -0.60 -21.93 25.85
CA GLN A 13 0.17 -23.17 26.00
C GLN A 13 1.46 -22.93 26.79
N PHE A 14 2.18 -21.83 26.50
CA PHE A 14 3.39 -21.43 27.23
C PHE A 14 3.11 -21.16 28.72
N ALA A 15 1.98 -20.53 29.06
CA ALA A 15 1.58 -20.36 30.46
C ALA A 15 1.54 -21.69 31.22
N THR A 16 1.14 -22.79 30.56
CA THR A 16 1.10 -24.12 31.20
C THR A 16 2.47 -24.72 31.48
N THR A 17 3.54 -24.22 30.86
CA THR A 17 4.91 -24.71 31.06
C THR A 17 5.66 -23.94 32.15
N LEU A 18 5.08 -22.87 32.70
CA LEU A 18 5.67 -22.08 33.79
C LEU A 18 5.54 -22.81 35.12
N SER A 19 6.58 -22.71 35.94
CA SER A 19 6.69 -23.38 37.24
C SER A 19 6.15 -22.54 38.41
N ASP A 20 6.16 -21.21 38.28
CA ASP A 20 5.63 -20.29 39.28
C ASP A 20 4.14 -19.99 38.99
N ALA A 21 3.32 -20.05 40.03
CA ALA A 21 1.88 -19.92 39.91
C ALA A 21 1.44 -18.48 39.55
N ASP A 22 2.14 -17.47 40.04
CA ASP A 22 1.82 -16.06 39.77
C ASP A 22 2.16 -15.73 38.31
N GLU A 23 3.29 -16.23 37.81
CA GLU A 23 3.67 -16.07 36.40
C GLU A 23 2.70 -16.76 35.46
N LYS A 24 2.26 -17.97 35.81
CA LYS A 24 1.25 -18.70 35.05
C LYS A 24 -0.06 -17.92 34.96
N ALA A 25 -0.54 -17.38 36.08
CA ALA A 25 -1.74 -16.55 36.11
C ALA A 25 -1.56 -15.28 35.27
N ALA A 26 -0.44 -14.57 35.46
CA ALA A 26 -0.15 -13.33 34.73
C ALA A 26 -0.07 -13.55 33.20
N VAL A 27 0.60 -14.60 32.73
CA VAL A 27 0.68 -14.90 31.29
C VAL A 27 -0.67 -15.34 30.74
N GLN A 28 -1.47 -16.07 31.51
CA GLN A 28 -2.82 -16.47 31.12
C GLN A 28 -3.71 -15.23 30.92
N ASP A 29 -3.69 -14.29 31.87
CA ASP A 29 -4.45 -13.04 31.80
C ASP A 29 -4.00 -12.18 30.61
N ILE A 30 -2.69 -12.00 30.42
CA ILE A 30 -2.15 -11.25 29.27
C ILE A 30 -2.57 -11.92 27.95
N ALA A 31 -2.57 -13.25 27.87
CA ALA A 31 -2.93 -13.96 26.65
C ALA A 31 -4.42 -13.80 26.28
N ASP A 32 -5.30 -13.55 27.26
CA ASP A 32 -6.72 -13.27 27.01
C ASP A 32 -6.94 -11.88 26.38
N ASP A 33 -6.14 -10.90 26.80
CA ASP A 33 -6.18 -9.52 26.28
C ASP A 33 -5.28 -9.29 25.06
N LEU A 34 -4.37 -10.22 24.76
CA LEU A 34 -3.39 -10.10 23.69
C LEU A 34 -4.08 -9.88 22.33
N ARG A 35 -3.64 -8.85 21.61
CA ARG A 35 -3.99 -8.60 20.20
C ARG A 35 -2.73 -8.37 19.39
N PHE A 36 -2.79 -8.73 18.11
CA PHE A 36 -1.67 -8.58 17.21
C PHE A 36 -1.46 -7.08 16.89
N PRO A 37 -0.26 -6.53 17.11
CA PRO A 37 0.00 -5.11 16.89
C PRO A 37 0.11 -4.79 15.39
N TYR A 38 -0.27 -3.56 15.03
CA TYR A 38 -0.12 -3.02 13.68
C TYR A 38 1.13 -2.14 13.55
N LEU A 39 1.73 -2.11 12.36
CA LEU A 39 2.80 -1.16 12.01
C LEU A 39 2.23 0.00 11.20
N ASP A 40 2.04 1.14 11.85
CA ASP A 40 1.62 2.37 11.17
C ASP A 40 2.82 3.07 10.50
N TRP A 41 3.07 2.69 9.26
CA TRP A 41 4.14 3.24 8.42
C TRP A 41 3.86 4.67 7.92
N ALA A 42 2.66 5.22 8.13
CA ALA A 42 2.30 6.59 7.76
C ALA A 42 2.26 7.55 8.98
N ASN A 43 2.51 7.06 10.19
CA ASN A 43 2.54 7.93 11.36
C ASN A 43 3.80 8.81 11.44
N GLN A 44 3.76 9.81 12.32
CA GLN A 44 4.87 10.74 12.55
C GLN A 44 6.17 10.05 12.98
N SER A 45 6.09 8.98 13.78
CA SER A 45 7.27 8.26 14.24
C SER A 45 8.01 7.58 13.09
N SER A 46 7.30 6.89 12.20
CA SER A 46 7.85 6.23 11.01
C SER A 46 8.53 7.23 10.06
N ARG A 47 8.00 8.45 9.99
CA ARG A 47 8.57 9.55 9.19
C ARG A 47 9.90 10.08 9.71
N VAL A 48 10.12 10.03 11.02
CA VAL A 48 11.28 10.66 11.68
C VAL A 48 12.31 9.63 12.15
N LEU A 49 11.85 8.49 12.65
CA LEU A 49 12.67 7.45 13.28
C LEU A 49 12.81 6.20 12.39
N GLY A 50 12.01 6.07 11.33
CA GLY A 50 11.99 4.89 10.50
C GLY A 50 11.31 3.71 11.19
N LEU A 51 11.85 2.52 10.98
CA LEU A 51 11.25 1.27 11.45
C LEU A 51 11.47 1.09 12.97
N PRO A 52 10.48 0.61 13.74
CA PRO A 52 10.69 0.28 15.14
C PRO A 52 11.85 -0.71 15.33
N GLU A 53 12.71 -0.43 16.31
CA GLU A 53 13.97 -1.16 16.54
C GLU A 53 13.77 -2.68 16.74
N VAL A 54 12.62 -3.08 17.29
CA VAL A 54 12.23 -4.50 17.46
C VAL A 54 12.25 -5.29 16.16
N PHE A 55 12.18 -4.65 14.99
CA PHE A 55 12.30 -5.35 13.71
C PHE A 55 13.73 -5.51 13.21
N THR A 56 14.72 -5.01 13.95
CA THR A 56 16.14 -4.95 13.55
C THR A 56 17.10 -5.57 14.55
N ILE A 57 16.79 -5.54 15.86
CA ILE A 57 17.64 -6.11 16.90
C ILE A 57 17.70 -7.63 16.83
N THR A 58 18.85 -8.20 17.18
CA THR A 58 19.08 -9.66 17.13
C THR A 58 18.37 -10.40 18.25
N ASP A 59 18.33 -9.80 19.44
CA ASP A 59 17.72 -10.39 20.63
C ASP A 59 16.74 -9.40 21.25
N VAL A 60 15.60 -9.90 21.74
CA VAL A 60 14.61 -9.10 22.48
C VAL A 60 14.86 -9.30 23.98
N PRO A 61 15.02 -8.22 24.76
CA PRO A 61 15.14 -8.34 26.21
C PRO A 61 13.81 -8.79 26.83
N LEU A 62 13.89 -9.70 27.79
CA LEU A 62 12.74 -10.13 28.58
C LEU A 62 12.66 -9.25 29.83
N LEU A 63 11.74 -8.28 29.81
CA LEU A 63 11.64 -7.26 30.86
C LEU A 63 10.89 -7.73 32.12
N TYR A 64 10.15 -8.83 32.02
CA TYR A 64 9.46 -9.42 33.17
C TYR A 64 10.48 -10.17 34.05
N PRO A 65 10.43 -10.03 35.39
CA PRO A 65 11.38 -10.67 36.30
C PRO A 65 11.05 -12.16 36.47
N TRP A 66 11.41 -12.96 35.47
CA TRP A 66 11.07 -14.38 35.43
C TRP A 66 11.75 -15.19 36.55
N LYS A 67 10.96 -16.01 37.24
CA LYS A 67 11.34 -17.04 38.21
C LYS A 67 11.39 -18.42 37.55
N SER A 68 10.52 -18.69 36.57
CA SER A 68 10.46 -19.99 35.88
C SER A 68 11.65 -20.26 34.94
N PHE A 69 12.42 -19.24 34.57
CA PHE A 69 13.66 -19.38 33.81
C PHE A 69 14.59 -18.19 34.04
N SER A 70 15.89 -18.37 33.76
CA SER A 70 16.94 -17.38 34.02
C SER A 70 17.32 -16.52 32.80
N ALA A 71 16.73 -16.78 31.63
CA ALA A 71 17.04 -16.05 30.41
C ALA A 71 16.60 -14.58 30.52
N THR A 72 17.52 -13.64 30.24
CA THR A 72 17.25 -12.19 30.22
C THR A 72 16.90 -11.66 28.83
N SER A 73 17.07 -12.48 27.79
CA SER A 73 16.74 -12.16 26.40
C SER A 73 16.51 -13.43 25.59
N ILE A 74 15.86 -13.30 24.43
CA ILE A 74 15.66 -14.37 23.45
C ILE A 74 16.04 -13.91 22.04
N PRO A 75 16.45 -14.83 21.15
CA PRO A 75 16.58 -14.52 19.72
C PRO A 75 15.28 -13.93 19.20
N ASN A 76 15.38 -12.83 18.46
CA ASN A 76 14.22 -12.05 18.05
C ASN A 76 13.47 -12.70 16.87
N PRO A 77 12.27 -13.26 17.08
CA PRO A 77 11.50 -13.89 16.00
C PRO A 77 10.88 -12.85 15.04
N LEU A 78 10.91 -11.55 15.38
CA LEU A 78 10.34 -10.47 14.57
C LEU A 78 11.35 -9.86 13.59
N LYS A 79 12.65 -10.13 13.79
CA LYS A 79 13.72 -9.65 12.90
C LYS A 79 13.68 -10.34 11.54
N SER A 80 13.57 -11.67 11.55
CA SER A 80 13.66 -12.51 10.36
C SER A 80 13.15 -13.92 10.65
N PHE A 81 12.72 -14.63 9.61
CA PHE A 81 12.34 -16.04 9.68
C PHE A 81 13.39 -16.91 8.97
N VAL A 82 13.89 -17.95 9.63
CA VAL A 82 14.84 -18.90 9.02
C VAL A 82 14.05 -19.98 8.28
N MET A 83 14.31 -20.12 6.97
CA MET A 83 13.58 -21.04 6.13
C MET A 83 13.87 -22.50 6.51
N PRO A 84 12.84 -23.31 6.80
CA PRO A 84 13.03 -24.73 7.11
C PRO A 84 13.20 -25.60 5.85
N VAL A 85 12.96 -25.04 4.66
CA VAL A 85 13.09 -25.72 3.37
C VAL A 85 13.55 -24.73 2.30
N ASN A 86 14.03 -25.25 1.18
CA ASN A 86 14.32 -24.46 -0.01
C ASN A 86 13.03 -23.80 -0.55
N VAL A 87 13.05 -22.47 -0.74
CA VAL A 87 11.95 -21.68 -1.30
C VAL A 87 12.38 -21.06 -2.63
N GLY A 88 11.59 -21.28 -3.68
CA GLY A 88 11.92 -20.89 -5.05
C GLY A 88 12.81 -21.92 -5.75
N LYS A 89 13.28 -21.59 -6.96
CA LYS A 89 14.21 -22.43 -7.72
C LYS A 89 15.57 -21.71 -7.83
N PRO A 90 16.69 -22.40 -7.62
CA PRO A 90 18.01 -21.84 -7.92
C PRO A 90 18.05 -21.35 -9.38
N PHE A 91 18.67 -20.20 -9.60
CA PHE A 91 18.87 -19.66 -10.94
C PHE A 91 19.92 -20.50 -11.68
N SER A 92 19.59 -21.03 -12.85
CA SER A 92 20.45 -21.94 -13.62
C SER A 92 21.57 -21.25 -14.41
N SER A 93 21.49 -19.92 -14.58
CA SER A 93 22.37 -19.16 -15.48
C SER A 93 23.66 -18.65 -14.81
N SER A 94 23.72 -18.59 -13.48
CA SER A 94 24.93 -18.22 -12.74
C SER A 94 24.80 -18.53 -11.25
N ASP A 95 25.85 -19.11 -10.64
CA ASP A 95 25.90 -19.38 -9.20
C ASP A 95 25.81 -18.10 -8.34
N VAL A 96 26.14 -16.92 -8.89
CA VAL A 96 26.15 -15.66 -8.13
C VAL A 96 24.76 -15.22 -7.66
N TYR A 97 23.68 -15.67 -8.31
CA TYR A 97 22.30 -15.38 -7.92
C TYR A 97 21.78 -16.31 -6.82
N ASN A 98 22.59 -17.26 -6.36
CA ASN A 98 22.28 -18.12 -5.23
C ASN A 98 22.87 -17.52 -3.94
N PRO A 99 22.11 -17.41 -2.83
CA PRO A 99 22.63 -16.90 -1.56
C PRO A 99 23.89 -17.60 -1.03
N THR A 100 24.16 -18.84 -1.48
CA THR A 100 25.40 -19.57 -1.18
C THR A 100 26.66 -18.91 -1.76
N ALA A 101 26.54 -18.04 -2.75
CA ALA A 101 27.67 -17.32 -3.37
C ALA A 101 28.19 -16.13 -2.54
N LYS A 102 27.68 -15.92 -1.32
CA LYS A 102 28.21 -14.90 -0.39
C LYS A 102 29.75 -15.02 -0.24
N PRO A 103 30.49 -13.90 -0.19
CA PRO A 103 30.03 -12.50 -0.17
C PRO A 103 29.82 -11.88 -1.57
N ASN A 104 29.77 -12.69 -2.64
CA ASN A 104 29.60 -12.24 -4.02
C ASN A 104 28.16 -12.46 -4.53
N TYR A 105 27.17 -12.58 -3.64
CA TYR A 105 25.78 -12.73 -4.03
C TYR A 105 25.33 -11.50 -4.82
N VAL A 106 24.66 -11.74 -5.95
CA VAL A 106 24.04 -10.70 -6.76
C VAL A 106 22.54 -10.90 -6.67
N VAL A 107 21.79 -9.82 -6.43
CA VAL A 107 20.34 -9.89 -6.49
C VAL A 107 19.92 -10.19 -7.94
N PRO A 108 19.03 -11.15 -8.20
CA PRO A 108 18.55 -11.39 -9.55
C PRO A 108 17.78 -10.18 -10.09
N SER A 109 17.90 -9.94 -11.39
CA SER A 109 17.27 -8.78 -12.02
C SER A 109 15.77 -8.84 -12.11
N GLN A 110 15.29 -10.06 -12.29
CA GLN A 110 13.91 -10.42 -12.46
C GLN A 110 13.74 -11.83 -11.89
N GLY A 111 12.53 -12.13 -11.45
CA GLY A 111 12.16 -13.36 -10.76
C GLY A 111 12.30 -13.24 -9.25
N THR A 112 11.51 -14.05 -8.55
CA THR A 112 11.54 -14.20 -7.11
C THR A 112 12.91 -14.77 -6.70
N PRO A 113 13.63 -14.12 -5.77
CA PRO A 113 14.90 -14.64 -5.27
C PRO A 113 14.74 -16.04 -4.66
N TYR A 114 15.71 -16.91 -4.94
CA TYR A 114 15.81 -18.21 -4.29
C TYR A 114 16.32 -18.04 -2.86
N THR A 115 15.69 -18.73 -1.91
CA THR A 115 16.13 -18.77 -0.51
C THR A 115 16.37 -20.23 -0.10
N PRO A 116 17.63 -20.63 0.14
CA PRO A 116 17.94 -21.97 0.60
C PRO A 116 17.42 -22.26 2.02
N GLU A 117 17.22 -23.54 2.32
CA GLU A 117 17.04 -24.01 3.69
C GLU A 117 18.15 -23.48 4.62
N GLY A 118 17.77 -23.05 5.82
CA GLY A 118 18.68 -22.49 6.82
C GLY A 118 19.04 -21.02 6.61
N TYR A 119 18.58 -20.38 5.52
CA TYR A 119 18.76 -18.94 5.29
C TYR A 119 17.58 -18.15 5.86
N ALA A 120 17.87 -16.98 6.42
CA ALA A 120 16.87 -16.09 6.98
C ALA A 120 16.22 -15.21 5.91
N THR A 121 15.00 -14.77 6.15
CA THR A 121 14.40 -13.65 5.41
C THR A 121 15.26 -12.40 5.56
N VAL A 122 15.37 -11.65 4.47
CA VAL A 122 16.24 -10.46 4.36
C VAL A 122 15.51 -9.29 3.73
N ARG A 123 15.94 -8.07 4.05
CA ARG A 123 15.37 -6.79 3.62
C ARG A 123 16.47 -5.89 3.06
N HIS A 124 16.30 -5.35 1.85
CA HIS A 124 17.32 -4.56 1.14
C HIS A 124 18.67 -5.30 1.08
N VAL A 125 18.71 -6.44 0.40
CA VAL A 125 19.80 -7.42 0.50
C VAL A 125 21.12 -6.88 -0.05
N ASN A 126 22.23 -7.17 0.64
CA ASN A 126 23.58 -6.90 0.16
C ASN A 126 24.27 -8.16 -0.41
N ALA A 127 25.49 -8.04 -0.91
CA ALA A 127 26.22 -9.15 -1.51
C ALA A 127 26.64 -10.27 -0.53
N SER A 128 26.57 -10.00 0.78
CA SER A 128 26.76 -11.01 1.84
C SER A 128 25.47 -11.69 2.28
N TYR A 129 24.36 -11.45 1.56
CA TYR A 129 23.02 -11.93 1.90
C TYR A 129 22.56 -11.48 3.30
N GLN A 130 22.76 -10.20 3.60
CA GLN A 130 22.34 -9.58 4.86
C GLN A 130 21.37 -8.44 4.59
N SER A 131 20.46 -8.22 5.55
CA SER A 131 19.57 -7.07 5.53
C SER A 131 20.34 -5.76 5.71
N GLN A 132 19.96 -4.70 4.99
CA GLN A 132 20.51 -3.35 5.15
C GLN A 132 19.53 -2.44 5.88
N ASN A 133 19.58 -2.44 7.22
CA ASN A 133 18.64 -1.72 8.06
C ASN A 133 18.69 -0.20 7.84
N ASP A 134 19.88 0.40 7.69
CA ASP A 134 20.00 1.85 7.43
C ASP A 134 19.36 2.23 6.10
N LYS A 135 19.55 1.41 5.07
CA LYS A 135 18.94 1.61 3.76
C LYS A 135 17.41 1.48 3.84
N LEU A 136 16.91 0.51 4.59
CA LEU A 136 15.48 0.38 4.87
C LEU A 136 14.95 1.64 5.55
N ASN A 137 15.57 2.08 6.64
CA ASN A 137 15.12 3.25 7.42
C ASN A 137 15.12 4.53 6.58
N VAL A 138 16.19 4.80 5.83
CA VAL A 138 16.23 5.95 4.90
C VAL A 138 15.14 5.86 3.85
N THR A 139 14.89 4.66 3.30
CA THR A 139 13.83 4.45 2.30
C THR A 139 12.45 4.69 2.92
N LEU A 140 12.17 4.12 4.09
CA LEU A 140 10.90 4.28 4.80
C LEU A 140 10.65 5.74 5.18
N MET A 141 11.63 6.42 5.77
CA MET A 141 11.50 7.82 6.15
C MET A 141 11.24 8.71 4.93
N ARG A 142 11.98 8.53 3.83
CA ARG A 142 11.74 9.27 2.58
C ARG A 142 10.33 9.01 2.07
N ASN A 143 9.96 7.74 1.92
CA ASN A 143 8.70 7.31 1.33
C ASN A 143 7.49 7.70 2.20
N ALA A 144 7.67 7.73 3.53
CA ALA A 144 6.67 8.23 4.47
C ALA A 144 6.41 9.73 4.33
N ASN A 145 7.44 10.53 4.01
CA ASN A 145 7.31 11.97 3.84
C ASN A 145 6.91 12.40 2.40
N THR A 146 7.04 11.50 1.42
CA THR A 146 6.60 11.76 0.03
C THR A 146 5.26 11.10 -0.26
N THR A 147 5.19 9.77 -0.29
CA THR A 147 4.11 9.06 -0.99
C THR A 147 3.10 8.40 -0.04
N LEU A 148 3.54 7.88 1.10
CA LEU A 148 2.67 7.06 1.96
C LEU A 148 1.59 7.86 2.67
N VAL A 149 1.95 8.98 3.33
CA VAL A 149 0.96 9.83 4.03
C VAL A 149 -0.05 10.40 3.04
N GLU A 150 0.43 10.91 1.91
CA GLU A 150 -0.43 11.46 0.86
C GLU A 150 -1.35 10.38 0.27
N GLY A 151 -0.81 9.19 0.00
CA GLY A 151 -1.58 8.04 -0.46
C GLY A 151 -2.67 7.62 0.52
N VAL A 152 -2.37 7.53 1.82
CA VAL A 152 -3.36 7.20 2.85
C VAL A 152 -4.43 8.28 2.95
N HIS A 153 -4.03 9.55 2.98
CA HIS A 153 -4.95 10.69 3.02
C HIS A 153 -5.89 10.68 1.81
N ALA A 154 -5.34 10.52 0.61
CA ALA A 154 -6.08 10.43 -0.65
C ALA A 154 -7.06 9.25 -0.63
N MET A 155 -6.60 8.07 -0.21
CA MET A 155 -7.40 6.84 -0.20
C MET A 155 -8.69 6.97 0.62
N PHE A 156 -8.68 7.69 1.75
CA PHE A 156 -9.88 7.91 2.55
C PHE A 156 -10.94 8.79 1.87
N GLN A 157 -10.65 9.43 0.74
CA GLN A 157 -11.62 10.18 -0.05
C GLN A 157 -12.50 9.28 -0.95
N HIS A 158 -12.09 8.03 -1.17
CA HIS A 158 -12.92 7.06 -1.88
C HIS A 158 -14.09 6.63 -0.99
N ASN A 159 -15.32 6.90 -1.39
CA ASN A 159 -16.51 6.46 -0.66
C ASN A 159 -17.10 5.15 -1.19
N GLN A 160 -16.54 4.57 -2.26
CA GLN A 160 -16.98 3.32 -2.86
C GLN A 160 -15.93 2.21 -2.66
N TRP A 161 -16.38 0.96 -2.52
CA TRP A 161 -15.49 -0.15 -2.18
C TRP A 161 -14.45 -0.46 -3.25
N LEU A 162 -14.82 -0.52 -4.53
CA LEU A 162 -13.90 -0.91 -5.60
C LEU A 162 -12.72 0.07 -5.74
N PRO A 163 -12.93 1.39 -5.91
CA PRO A 163 -11.82 2.34 -6.00
C PRO A 163 -11.02 2.48 -4.70
N PHE A 164 -11.64 2.25 -3.54
CA PHE A 164 -10.92 2.18 -2.27
C PHE A 164 -10.03 0.92 -2.17
N SER A 165 -10.56 -0.27 -2.48
CA SER A 165 -9.98 -1.53 -2.04
C SER A 165 -8.77 -1.98 -2.85
N ASN A 166 -8.77 -1.76 -4.16
CA ASN A 166 -7.82 -2.41 -5.06
C ASN A 166 -7.36 -1.48 -6.18
N HIS A 167 -6.25 -1.81 -6.82
CA HIS A 167 -5.65 -0.98 -7.87
C HIS A 167 -6.07 -1.41 -9.30
N PHE A 168 -6.99 -2.38 -9.44
CA PHE A 168 -7.56 -2.74 -10.75
C PHE A 168 -8.36 -1.58 -11.30
N TRP A 169 -8.40 -1.42 -12.62
CA TRP A 169 -9.20 -0.37 -13.23
C TRP A 169 -9.99 -0.88 -14.44
N SER A 170 -11.27 -0.52 -14.46
CA SER A 170 -12.15 -0.55 -15.64
C SER A 170 -13.18 0.59 -15.52
N GLU A 171 -13.75 1.01 -16.65
CA GLU A 171 -14.84 2.01 -16.65
C GLU A 171 -16.05 1.55 -15.82
N GLU A 172 -16.37 0.26 -15.81
CA GLU A 172 -17.49 -0.30 -15.04
C GLU A 172 -17.23 -0.27 -13.52
N THR A 173 -15.97 -0.28 -13.09
CA THR A 173 -15.59 -0.35 -11.67
C THR A 173 -15.28 1.02 -11.06
N HIS A 174 -14.77 1.96 -11.87
CA HIS A 174 -14.24 3.26 -11.42
C HIS A 174 -14.83 4.47 -12.17
N GLY A 175 -15.84 4.24 -13.02
CA GLY A 175 -16.40 5.26 -13.91
C GLY A 175 -15.47 5.64 -15.06
N ASP A 176 -15.86 6.65 -15.82
CA ASP A 176 -15.05 7.27 -16.90
C ASP A 176 -13.87 8.11 -16.36
N GLY A 177 -13.58 8.02 -15.06
CA GLY A 177 -12.53 8.81 -14.40
C GLY A 177 -12.97 10.21 -13.98
N SER A 178 -14.24 10.60 -14.22
CA SER A 178 -14.80 11.90 -13.81
C SER A 178 -15.25 11.97 -12.35
N GLN A 179 -15.19 10.87 -11.60
CA GLN A 179 -15.54 10.84 -10.19
C GLN A 179 -14.47 10.09 -9.42
N TYR A 180 -13.74 10.78 -8.54
CA TYR A 180 -12.75 10.20 -7.62
C TYR A 180 -11.57 9.50 -8.28
N GLY A 181 -11.35 9.72 -9.59
CA GLY A 181 -10.44 8.93 -10.41
C GLY A 181 -8.96 9.04 -10.03
N HIS A 182 -8.54 9.98 -9.19
CA HIS A 182 -7.13 10.28 -8.95
C HIS A 182 -6.58 9.85 -7.58
N TYR A 183 -7.43 9.39 -6.67
CA TYR A 183 -6.99 9.00 -5.34
C TYR A 183 -6.36 7.60 -5.34
N ALA A 184 -5.32 7.42 -4.52
CA ALA A 184 -4.69 6.11 -4.33
C ALA A 184 -5.68 5.10 -3.75
N SER A 185 -5.64 3.84 -4.21
CA SER A 185 -6.36 2.75 -3.54
C SER A 185 -5.52 2.18 -2.40
N LEU A 186 -6.18 1.44 -1.50
CA LEU A 186 -5.54 0.71 -0.41
C LEU A 186 -4.46 -0.25 -0.93
N GLU A 187 -4.75 -1.02 -1.97
CA GLU A 187 -3.80 -1.96 -2.55
C GLU A 187 -2.59 -1.23 -3.19
N LEU A 188 -2.79 -0.05 -3.81
CA LEU A 188 -1.68 0.74 -4.34
C LEU A 188 -0.74 1.21 -3.22
N VAL A 189 -1.28 1.72 -2.11
CA VAL A 189 -0.45 2.16 -0.98
C VAL A 189 0.21 0.95 -0.30
N HIS A 190 -0.51 -0.16 -0.16
CA HIS A 190 -0.01 -1.43 0.32
C HIS A 190 1.21 -1.93 -0.48
N ASP A 191 1.11 -1.91 -1.81
CA ASP A 191 2.17 -2.35 -2.72
C ASP A 191 3.44 -1.51 -2.53
N PHE A 192 3.27 -0.22 -2.29
CA PHE A 192 4.37 0.69 -2.00
C PHE A 192 5.11 0.35 -0.71
N VAL A 193 4.40 -0.09 0.33
CA VAL A 193 5.00 -0.53 1.60
C VAL A 193 5.78 -1.83 1.42
N HIS A 194 5.28 -2.79 0.63
CA HIS A 194 6.00 -4.01 0.28
C HIS A 194 7.36 -3.71 -0.36
N GLY A 195 7.38 -2.83 -1.37
CA GLY A 195 8.62 -2.37 -1.98
C GLY A 195 9.54 -1.61 -1.02
N THR A 196 8.97 -0.76 -0.16
CA THR A 196 9.70 0.02 0.86
C THR A 196 10.40 -0.87 1.87
N LEU A 197 9.71 -1.88 2.42
CA LEU A 197 10.24 -2.78 3.43
C LEU A 197 11.17 -3.84 2.83
N GLY A 198 10.83 -4.39 1.66
CA GLY A 198 11.61 -5.44 1.02
C GLY A 198 12.83 -4.92 0.28
N GLY A 199 12.69 -3.85 -0.50
CA GLY A 199 13.74 -3.32 -1.34
C GLY A 199 14.29 -4.36 -2.33
N SER A 200 15.47 -4.07 -2.88
CA SER A 200 16.16 -4.98 -3.80
C SER A 200 16.45 -6.34 -3.16
N GLY A 201 15.92 -7.42 -3.74
CA GLY A 201 16.18 -8.81 -3.35
C GLY A 201 15.55 -9.23 -2.02
N GLY A 202 14.88 -8.32 -1.30
CA GLY A 202 14.32 -8.64 0.00
C GLY A 202 12.92 -9.24 -0.10
N HIS A 203 12.57 -10.10 0.85
CA HIS A 203 11.41 -10.98 0.75
C HIS A 203 10.09 -10.20 0.66
N MET A 204 9.96 -9.11 1.44
CA MET A 204 8.77 -8.25 1.41
C MET A 204 8.46 -7.62 0.04
N ALA A 205 9.41 -7.56 -0.90
CA ALA A 205 9.20 -6.98 -2.22
C ALA A 205 8.61 -7.98 -3.24
N TYR A 206 8.49 -9.27 -2.91
CA TYR A 206 8.03 -10.31 -3.83
C TYR A 206 6.79 -11.04 -3.28
N PRO A 207 5.64 -11.03 -3.98
CA PRO A 207 4.39 -11.60 -3.46
C PRO A 207 4.49 -13.08 -3.06
N GLU A 208 5.33 -13.86 -3.73
CA GLU A 208 5.46 -15.30 -3.49
C GLU A 208 6.14 -15.64 -2.16
N VAL A 209 6.89 -14.69 -1.59
CA VAL A 209 7.72 -14.93 -0.40
C VAL A 209 7.58 -13.86 0.68
N ALA A 210 6.81 -12.79 0.43
CA ALA A 210 6.65 -11.69 1.38
C ALA A 210 6.12 -12.17 2.75
N ALA A 211 5.17 -13.10 2.75
CA ALA A 211 4.55 -13.64 3.97
C ALA A 211 5.50 -14.41 4.90
N PHE A 212 6.69 -14.78 4.44
CA PHE A 212 7.69 -15.40 5.31
C PHE A 212 8.40 -14.38 6.22
N ASP A 213 8.50 -13.12 5.82
CA ASP A 213 9.11 -12.10 6.68
C ASP A 213 8.11 -11.72 7.80
N PRO A 214 8.47 -11.83 9.09
CA PRO A 214 7.55 -11.54 10.19
C PRO A 214 6.86 -10.18 10.11
N ILE A 215 7.53 -9.15 9.55
CA ILE A 215 6.96 -7.80 9.42
C ILE A 215 5.73 -7.74 8.51
N PHE A 216 5.56 -8.73 7.61
CA PHE A 216 4.40 -8.87 6.75
C PHE A 216 3.10 -8.75 7.53
N PHE A 217 3.01 -9.45 8.67
CA PHE A 217 1.78 -9.52 9.44
C PHE A 217 1.47 -8.20 10.16
N PHE A 218 2.49 -7.43 10.54
CA PHE A 218 2.30 -6.11 11.16
C PHE A 218 1.86 -5.07 10.14
N HIS A 219 2.42 -5.14 8.92
CA HIS A 219 1.95 -4.38 7.77
C HIS A 219 0.47 -4.70 7.47
N HIS A 220 0.12 -5.98 7.31
CA HIS A 220 -1.26 -6.38 7.03
C HIS A 220 -2.23 -6.12 8.18
N CYS A 221 -1.77 -6.07 9.44
CA CYS A 221 -2.59 -5.62 10.55
C CYS A 221 -2.91 -4.12 10.46
N ASN A 222 -2.01 -3.29 9.91
CA ASN A 222 -2.32 -1.88 9.63
C ASN A 222 -3.23 -1.74 8.39
N VAL A 223 -3.09 -2.61 7.38
CA VAL A 223 -4.01 -2.64 6.24
C VAL A 223 -5.43 -2.96 6.70
N ASP A 224 -5.60 -3.97 7.56
CA ASP A 224 -6.88 -4.30 8.18
C ASP A 224 -7.43 -3.13 9.03
N ARG A 225 -6.56 -2.45 9.79
CA ARG A 225 -6.90 -1.20 10.49
C ARG A 225 -7.47 -0.17 9.52
N LEU A 226 -6.79 0.13 8.42
CA LEU A 226 -7.25 1.12 7.44
C LEU A 226 -8.62 0.75 6.84
N VAL A 227 -8.88 -0.54 6.59
CA VAL A 227 -10.21 -1.02 6.16
C VAL A 227 -11.27 -0.76 7.23
N ALA A 228 -10.99 -1.09 8.49
CA ALA A 228 -11.92 -0.87 9.60
C ALA A 228 -12.25 0.62 9.80
N LEU A 229 -11.25 1.50 9.69
CA LEU A 229 -11.45 2.95 9.73
C LEU A 229 -12.31 3.42 8.55
N TRP A 230 -12.04 2.93 7.34
CA TRP A 230 -12.80 3.29 6.13
C TRP A 230 -14.26 2.83 6.21
N GLN A 231 -14.52 1.62 6.70
CA GLN A 231 -15.88 1.11 6.87
C GLN A 231 -16.68 1.92 7.89
N TYR A 232 -16.02 2.49 8.89
CA TYR A 232 -16.67 3.43 9.80
C TYR A 232 -17.02 4.74 9.09
N CYS A 233 -16.13 5.26 8.24
CA CYS A 233 -16.37 6.48 7.44
C CYS A 233 -17.50 6.28 6.41
N TYR A 234 -17.63 5.09 5.85
CA TYR A 234 -18.56 4.77 4.75
C TYR A 234 -19.37 3.50 5.04
N PRO A 235 -20.26 3.50 6.05
CA PRO A 235 -20.92 2.29 6.56
C PRO A 235 -21.88 1.63 5.56
N ASN A 236 -22.32 2.37 4.54
CA ASN A 236 -23.22 1.87 3.49
C ASN A 236 -22.47 1.32 2.27
N SER A 237 -21.14 1.46 2.24
CA SER A 237 -20.31 1.03 1.11
C SER A 237 -19.73 -0.35 1.38
N TRP A 238 -19.87 -1.24 0.39
CA TRP A 238 -19.35 -2.59 0.46
C TRP A 238 -19.16 -3.21 -0.92
N ILE A 239 -18.58 -4.41 -0.94
CA ILE A 239 -18.38 -5.19 -2.17
C ILE A 239 -19.72 -5.32 -2.92
N PRO A 240 -19.80 -4.90 -4.20
CA PRO A 240 -21.01 -5.01 -4.99
C PRO A 240 -21.51 -6.45 -5.11
N ALA A 241 -22.83 -6.62 -5.16
CA ALA A 241 -23.44 -7.95 -5.33
C ALA A 241 -23.17 -8.54 -6.71
N LYS A 242 -23.20 -7.69 -7.76
CA LYS A 242 -22.77 -8.03 -9.10
C LYS A 242 -21.23 -8.06 -9.11
N PRO A 243 -20.59 -9.17 -9.47
CA PRO A 243 -19.14 -9.19 -9.71
C PRO A 243 -18.82 -8.26 -10.88
N LEU A 244 -18.08 -7.18 -10.59
CA LEU A 244 -17.64 -6.20 -11.60
C LEU A 244 -16.16 -6.39 -11.99
N GLN A 245 -15.49 -7.36 -11.35
CA GLN A 245 -14.08 -7.67 -11.55
C GLN A 245 -13.90 -9.18 -11.55
N LEU A 246 -13.11 -9.68 -12.50
CA LEU A 246 -12.68 -11.06 -12.55
C LEU A 246 -11.34 -11.21 -11.85
N ASN A 247 -11.14 -12.34 -11.18
CA ASN A 247 -9.84 -12.75 -10.67
C ASN A 247 -9.00 -13.30 -11.82
N SER A 248 -8.50 -12.42 -12.70
CA SER A 248 -7.83 -12.87 -13.94
C SER A 248 -6.55 -13.67 -13.74
N GLU A 249 -5.96 -13.64 -12.54
CA GLU A 249 -4.78 -14.47 -12.21
C GLU A 249 -5.15 -15.83 -11.63
N GLY A 250 -6.33 -15.96 -11.04
CA GLY A 250 -6.64 -17.06 -10.14
C GLY A 250 -5.84 -16.98 -8.83
N THR A 251 -6.20 -17.84 -7.90
CA THR A 251 -5.42 -18.10 -6.69
C THR A 251 -4.95 -19.56 -6.69
N TYR A 252 -4.42 -20.03 -5.57
CA TYR A 252 -4.15 -21.48 -5.44
C TYR A 252 -5.43 -22.31 -5.50
N THR A 253 -6.57 -21.72 -5.12
CA THR A 253 -7.86 -22.39 -4.93
C THR A 253 -8.92 -21.96 -5.93
N ASP A 254 -8.79 -20.76 -6.52
CA ASP A 254 -9.70 -20.23 -7.53
C ASP A 254 -9.05 -20.24 -8.90
N GLU A 255 -9.81 -20.67 -9.91
CA GLU A 255 -9.39 -20.60 -11.30
C GLU A 255 -9.25 -19.14 -11.77
N PRO A 256 -8.36 -18.88 -12.75
CA PRO A 256 -8.32 -17.61 -13.47
C PRO A 256 -9.69 -17.22 -14.02
N ASP A 257 -9.95 -15.92 -14.05
CA ASP A 257 -11.20 -15.29 -14.49
C ASP A 257 -12.45 -15.65 -13.67
N SER A 258 -12.27 -16.24 -12.49
CA SER A 258 -13.36 -16.46 -11.54
C SER A 258 -13.98 -15.14 -11.07
N GLN A 259 -15.31 -15.15 -10.91
CA GLN A 259 -16.05 -14.01 -10.39
C GLN A 259 -16.02 -13.99 -8.86
N ALA A 260 -15.77 -12.82 -8.27
CA ALA A 260 -15.77 -12.63 -6.82
C ALA A 260 -16.79 -11.57 -6.39
N ASN A 261 -17.48 -11.84 -5.27
CA ASN A 261 -18.30 -10.85 -4.56
C ASN A 261 -18.22 -11.11 -3.04
N ALA A 262 -19.02 -10.39 -2.25
CA ALA A 262 -18.98 -10.45 -0.79
C ALA A 262 -19.25 -11.85 -0.20
N LYS A 263 -19.88 -12.75 -0.97
CA LYS A 263 -20.24 -14.13 -0.58
C LYS A 263 -19.24 -15.17 -1.08
N THR A 264 -18.24 -14.77 -1.86
CA THR A 264 -17.22 -15.69 -2.35
C THR A 264 -16.45 -16.29 -1.16
N PRO A 265 -16.31 -17.63 -1.09
CA PRO A 265 -15.48 -18.31 -0.10
C PRO A 265 -14.04 -17.79 -0.07
N LEU A 266 -13.59 -17.27 1.07
CA LEU A 266 -12.19 -16.89 1.31
C LEU A 266 -11.39 -18.13 1.71
N THR A 267 -11.16 -19.01 0.75
CA THR A 267 -10.38 -20.22 0.96
C THR A 267 -8.90 -19.85 1.26
N PRO A 268 -8.20 -20.61 2.12
CA PRO A 268 -8.63 -21.82 2.82
C PRO A 268 -9.21 -21.56 4.23
N PHE A 269 -9.68 -20.35 4.55
CA PHE A 269 -10.10 -20.00 5.90
C PHE A 269 -11.50 -20.55 6.23
N ARG A 270 -11.58 -21.49 7.15
CA ARG A 270 -12.84 -22.14 7.55
C ARG A 270 -13.52 -21.36 8.67
N SER A 271 -14.84 -21.22 8.62
CA SER A 271 -15.61 -20.45 9.62
C SER A 271 -15.96 -21.28 10.86
N SER A 272 -15.91 -22.61 10.77
CA SER A 272 -16.22 -23.52 11.86
C SER A 272 -15.29 -24.74 11.84
N ALA A 273 -14.86 -25.18 13.02
CA ALA A 273 -14.14 -26.43 13.19
C ALA A 273 -15.05 -27.67 13.02
N GLN A 274 -16.35 -27.50 13.22
CA GLN A 274 -17.36 -28.57 13.18
C GLN A 274 -17.83 -28.89 11.76
N ASN A 275 -17.76 -27.92 10.85
CA ASN A 275 -18.06 -28.15 9.44
C ASN A 275 -16.94 -27.63 8.54
N ALA A 276 -16.07 -28.55 8.13
CA ALA A 276 -14.93 -28.21 7.29
C ALA A 276 -15.34 -27.59 5.95
N ASN A 277 -16.55 -27.84 5.44
CA ASN A 277 -16.95 -27.38 4.11
C ASN A 277 -17.43 -25.92 4.07
N ILE A 278 -17.46 -25.22 5.22
CA ILE A 278 -17.87 -23.82 5.28
C ILE A 278 -16.64 -22.93 5.44
N PHE A 279 -16.44 -22.06 4.47
CA PHE A 279 -15.38 -21.05 4.48
C PHE A 279 -15.94 -19.70 4.92
N VAL A 280 -15.05 -18.90 5.50
CA VAL A 280 -15.30 -17.48 5.79
C VAL A 280 -15.57 -16.76 4.48
N THR A 281 -16.52 -15.82 4.47
CA THR A 281 -16.78 -14.90 3.37
C THR A 281 -16.45 -13.47 3.79
N SER A 282 -16.39 -12.53 2.85
CA SER A 282 -16.13 -11.13 3.19
C SER A 282 -17.21 -10.55 4.12
N ASN A 283 -18.46 -11.03 4.03
CA ASN A 283 -19.55 -10.59 4.92
C ASN A 283 -19.38 -11.04 6.38
N ASP A 284 -18.70 -12.15 6.62
CA ASP A 284 -18.47 -12.68 7.97
C ASP A 284 -17.41 -11.87 8.73
N VAL A 285 -16.60 -11.10 8.00
CA VAL A 285 -15.46 -10.32 8.52
C VAL A 285 -15.55 -8.86 8.14
N ARG A 286 -16.77 -8.36 7.87
CA ARG A 286 -16.99 -6.97 7.50
C ARG A 286 -16.71 -6.05 8.69
N LEU A 287 -17.34 -6.27 9.84
CA LEU A 287 -17.22 -5.39 11.00
C LEU A 287 -16.40 -6.09 12.08
N VAL A 288 -15.11 -5.80 12.13
CA VAL A 288 -14.16 -6.49 13.01
C VAL A 288 -14.54 -6.40 14.50
N ASP A 289 -15.06 -5.24 14.93
CA ASP A 289 -15.48 -4.95 16.29
C ASP A 289 -16.73 -5.74 16.73
N ALA A 290 -17.61 -6.08 15.78
CA ALA A 290 -18.83 -6.84 16.03
C ALA A 290 -18.70 -8.35 15.73
N GLN A 291 -17.84 -8.72 14.78
CA GLN A 291 -17.83 -10.07 14.19
C GLN A 291 -16.56 -10.87 14.50
N CYS A 292 -15.45 -10.20 14.83
CA CYS A 292 -14.13 -10.86 14.85
C CYS A 292 -13.45 -10.87 16.22
N GLY A 293 -14.00 -10.18 17.23
CA GLY A 293 -13.48 -10.21 18.60
C GLY A 293 -12.25 -9.33 18.85
N TYR A 294 -11.95 -8.40 17.94
CA TYR A 294 -10.93 -7.37 18.09
C TYR A 294 -11.42 -6.05 17.48
N SER A 295 -10.76 -4.95 17.83
CA SER A 295 -11.01 -3.64 17.25
C SER A 295 -9.73 -2.80 17.34
N TYR A 296 -9.79 -1.59 16.78
CA TYR A 296 -8.70 -0.64 16.78
C TYR A 296 -9.00 0.55 17.71
N PRO A 297 -7.98 1.15 18.37
CA PRO A 297 -8.19 2.22 19.33
C PRO A 297 -9.06 3.37 18.81
N GLU A 298 -8.89 3.74 17.54
CA GLU A 298 -9.66 4.81 16.89
C GLU A 298 -11.14 4.42 16.74
N VAL A 299 -11.42 3.18 16.34
CA VAL A 299 -12.78 2.67 16.19
C VAL A 299 -13.47 2.59 17.55
N LEU A 300 -12.78 2.05 18.57
CA LEU A 300 -13.29 1.96 19.93
C LEU A 300 -13.60 3.35 20.52
N LEU A 301 -12.70 4.31 20.32
CA LEU A 301 -12.92 5.70 20.72
C LEU A 301 -14.15 6.28 20.01
N ALA A 302 -14.23 6.16 18.69
CA ALA A 302 -15.34 6.67 17.90
C ALA A 302 -16.69 6.05 18.32
N ARG A 303 -16.72 4.73 18.61
CA ARG A 303 -17.91 4.04 19.12
C ARG A 303 -18.32 4.56 20.50
N LYS A 304 -17.35 4.70 21.42
CA LYS A 304 -17.59 5.18 22.79
C LYS A 304 -18.14 6.61 22.80
N GLU A 305 -17.58 7.49 21.98
CA GLU A 305 -17.96 8.90 21.90
C GLU A 305 -19.16 9.15 20.97
N GLY A 306 -19.71 8.10 20.33
CA GLY A 306 -20.86 8.21 19.44
C GLY A 306 -20.59 9.03 18.16
N TRP A 307 -19.37 8.95 17.61
CA TRP A 307 -18.99 9.70 16.42
C TRP A 307 -19.85 9.34 15.21
N THR A 308 -20.17 10.34 14.41
CA THR A 308 -20.74 10.16 13.08
C THR A 308 -19.65 9.70 12.09
N PRO A 309 -20.02 9.06 10.97
CA PRO A 309 -19.06 8.73 9.91
C PRO A 309 -18.25 9.95 9.42
N ALA A 310 -18.87 11.14 9.38
CA ALA A 310 -18.20 12.38 8.99
C ALA A 310 -17.14 12.83 10.02
N GLN A 311 -17.38 12.65 11.32
CA GLN A 311 -16.39 12.92 12.36
C GLN A 311 -15.22 11.95 12.31
N MET A 312 -15.48 10.68 12.02
CA MET A 312 -14.41 9.70 11.80
C MET A 312 -13.55 10.05 10.59
N LEU A 313 -14.19 10.43 9.47
CA LEU A 313 -13.49 10.86 8.27
C LEU A 313 -12.61 12.09 8.56
N ASP A 314 -13.14 13.09 9.26
CA ASP A 314 -12.38 14.27 9.70
C ASP A 314 -11.16 13.89 10.54
N TYR A 315 -11.35 12.99 11.51
CA TYR A 315 -10.29 12.49 12.37
C TYR A 315 -9.17 11.80 11.57
N VAL A 316 -9.51 10.88 10.66
CA VAL A 316 -8.48 10.13 9.90
C VAL A 316 -7.76 11.00 8.88
N LEU A 317 -8.45 11.94 8.23
CA LEU A 317 -7.82 12.89 7.32
C LEU A 317 -6.85 13.81 8.07
N LYS A 318 -7.19 14.21 9.30
CA LYS A 318 -6.28 14.97 10.17
C LYS A 318 -5.10 14.13 10.66
N LEU A 319 -5.33 12.86 10.97
CA LEU A 319 -4.27 11.94 11.43
C LEU A 319 -3.18 11.75 10.36
N TYR A 320 -3.58 11.71 9.09
CA TYR A 320 -2.69 11.57 7.94
C TYR A 320 -2.60 12.86 7.13
N GLU A 321 -2.73 14.02 7.76
CA GLU A 321 -2.61 15.29 7.05
C GLU A 321 -1.18 15.43 6.47
N PRO A 322 -1.04 15.67 5.15
CA PRO A 322 0.27 15.90 4.56
C PRO A 322 0.97 17.10 5.23
N PRO A 323 2.32 17.06 5.39
CA PRO A 323 3.05 18.09 6.14
C PRO A 323 2.95 19.48 5.52
N GLU A 324 2.78 19.50 4.19
CA GLU A 324 2.55 20.70 3.40
C GLU A 324 1.16 20.54 2.79
N ASN A 325 0.20 21.31 3.27
CA ASN A 325 -1.17 21.26 2.77
C ASN A 325 -1.31 22.28 1.63
N PHE A 326 -1.29 21.80 0.39
CA PHE A 326 -1.49 22.66 -0.76
C PHE A 326 -2.98 22.81 -1.06
N ILE A 327 -3.44 24.06 -1.20
CA ILE A 327 -4.78 24.39 -1.69
C ILE A 327 -4.97 23.84 -3.12
N HIS A 328 -3.87 23.76 -3.86
CA HIS A 328 -3.79 23.35 -5.26
C HIS A 328 -2.90 22.14 -5.40
N ARG A 329 -3.49 20.97 -5.66
CA ARG A 329 -2.73 19.73 -5.86
C ARG A 329 -2.66 19.33 -7.31
N TRP A 330 -1.53 18.79 -7.72
CA TRP A 330 -1.25 18.29 -9.07
C TRP A 330 -0.95 16.80 -8.97
N VAL A 331 -1.87 15.93 -9.37
CA VAL A 331 -1.69 14.47 -9.25
C VAL A 331 -1.49 13.85 -10.62
N LEU A 332 -0.38 13.14 -10.78
CA LEU A 332 -0.10 12.26 -11.91
C LEU A 332 -0.91 10.98 -11.75
N MET A 333 -1.76 10.67 -12.71
CA MET A 333 -2.38 9.36 -12.86
C MET A 333 -1.77 8.60 -14.02
N ILE A 334 -1.43 7.33 -13.83
CA ILE A 334 -1.10 6.40 -14.90
C ILE A 334 -2.27 5.43 -15.00
N GLU A 335 -3.08 5.56 -16.06
CA GLU A 335 -4.38 4.86 -16.13
C GLU A 335 -4.25 3.35 -16.37
N ARG A 336 -3.21 2.94 -17.11
CA ARG A 336 -3.01 1.53 -17.47
C ARG A 336 -1.54 1.16 -17.39
N ILE A 337 -1.23 0.31 -16.41
CA ILE A 337 0.07 -0.36 -16.26
C ILE A 337 -0.17 -1.86 -16.29
N VAL A 338 0.45 -2.57 -17.23
CA VAL A 338 0.38 -4.04 -17.25
C VAL A 338 1.20 -4.58 -16.07
N LYS A 339 0.51 -5.13 -15.05
CA LYS A 339 1.14 -5.54 -13.78
C LYS A 339 2.24 -6.59 -13.98
N ARG A 340 2.01 -7.57 -14.87
CA ARG A 340 2.97 -8.66 -15.19
C ARG A 340 3.78 -8.43 -16.46
N ALA A 341 4.05 -7.17 -16.78
CA ALA A 341 4.89 -6.81 -17.92
C ALA A 341 6.31 -7.40 -17.80
N PHE A 342 6.80 -7.51 -16.57
CA PHE A 342 8.13 -8.04 -16.29
C PHE A 342 8.02 -9.26 -15.38
N ASN A 343 9.09 -10.05 -15.34
CA ASN A 343 9.18 -11.18 -14.44
C ASN A 343 9.47 -10.66 -13.02
N GLY A 344 8.42 -10.28 -12.30
CA GLY A 344 8.48 -9.82 -10.91
C GLY A 344 8.24 -8.31 -10.73
N PRO A 345 8.47 -7.80 -9.50
CA PRO A 345 8.18 -6.42 -9.13
C PRO A 345 9.09 -5.41 -9.85
N PHE A 346 8.56 -4.22 -10.08
CA PHE A 346 9.30 -3.11 -10.70
C PHE A 346 8.82 -1.77 -10.17
N ARG A 347 9.51 -0.70 -10.57
CA ARG A 347 9.19 0.68 -10.19
C ARG A 347 9.12 1.60 -11.39
N ILE A 348 8.31 2.62 -11.26
CA ILE A 348 8.21 3.72 -12.22
C ILE A 348 8.66 4.98 -11.50
N ARG A 349 9.86 5.48 -11.83
CA ARG A 349 10.40 6.74 -11.29
C ARG A 349 9.86 7.90 -12.11
N VAL A 350 9.44 8.95 -11.43
CA VAL A 350 8.82 10.13 -12.05
C VAL A 350 9.73 11.33 -11.85
N PHE A 351 10.08 11.99 -12.95
CA PHE A 351 10.86 13.22 -12.94
C PHE A 351 10.11 14.35 -13.63
N ILE A 352 10.25 15.56 -13.08
CA ILE A 352 9.69 16.78 -13.62
C ILE A 352 10.81 17.71 -14.11
N GLY A 353 10.69 18.23 -15.33
CA GLY A 353 11.67 19.14 -15.93
C GLY A 353 13.05 18.51 -16.19
N LYS A 354 13.11 17.18 -16.35
CA LYS A 354 14.34 16.42 -16.64
C LYS A 354 14.10 15.44 -17.80
N PRO A 355 14.05 15.93 -19.05
CA PRO A 355 13.68 15.11 -20.22
C PRO A 355 14.67 13.98 -20.51
N ASP A 356 15.94 14.18 -20.17
CA ASP A 356 17.04 13.23 -20.28
C ASP A 356 17.18 12.31 -19.04
N ALA A 357 16.17 12.25 -18.15
CA ALA A 357 16.20 11.32 -17.03
C ALA A 357 16.13 9.86 -17.52
N ASP A 358 16.98 9.04 -16.91
CA ASP A 358 17.16 7.62 -17.16
C ASP A 358 17.34 6.84 -15.84
N SER A 359 17.65 5.55 -15.95
CA SER A 359 17.81 4.67 -14.79
C SER A 359 18.97 5.04 -13.86
N THR A 360 19.97 5.79 -14.36
CA THR A 360 21.16 6.23 -13.64
C THR A 360 20.97 7.60 -12.98
N THR A 361 19.92 8.32 -13.35
CA THR A 361 19.61 9.64 -12.82
C THR A 361 19.38 9.57 -11.31
N SER A 362 20.10 10.43 -10.58
CA SER A 362 20.06 10.49 -9.12
C SER A 362 18.65 10.80 -8.61
N LEU A 363 18.21 10.08 -7.57
CA LEU A 363 16.90 10.27 -6.92
C LEU A 363 16.92 11.38 -5.86
N SER A 364 18.06 12.06 -5.69
CA SER A 364 18.22 13.17 -4.72
C SER A 364 18.13 14.55 -5.37
N ILE A 365 17.97 14.61 -6.69
CA ILE A 365 17.81 15.88 -7.40
C ILE A 365 16.41 16.45 -7.17
N PRO A 366 16.24 17.79 -7.19
CA PRO A 366 14.94 18.42 -6.97
C PRO A 366 13.87 17.96 -7.97
N ASN A 367 14.28 17.54 -9.17
CA ASN A 367 13.41 17.06 -10.26
C ASN A 367 12.75 15.70 -9.99
N PHE A 368 13.26 14.89 -9.06
CA PHE A 368 12.66 13.60 -8.74
C PHE A 368 11.37 13.81 -7.93
N ALA A 369 10.23 13.44 -8.53
CA ALA A 369 8.92 13.62 -7.91
C ALA A 369 8.54 12.47 -6.97
N GLY A 370 9.03 11.27 -7.28
CA GLY A 370 8.73 10.06 -6.52
C GLY A 370 8.80 8.83 -7.41
N GLU A 371 8.43 7.69 -6.84
CA GLU A 371 8.30 6.44 -7.58
C GLU A 371 6.98 5.76 -7.27
N ILE A 372 6.47 5.00 -8.23
CA ILE A 372 5.35 4.08 -8.08
C ILE A 372 5.93 2.68 -8.00
N GLN A 373 5.45 1.87 -7.05
CA GLN A 373 5.86 0.49 -6.86
C GLN A 373 4.80 -0.43 -7.46
N VAL A 374 5.20 -1.34 -8.34
CA VAL A 374 4.31 -2.36 -8.90
C VAL A 374 4.69 -3.70 -8.26
N PHE A 375 3.82 -4.18 -7.38
CA PHE A 375 4.01 -5.43 -6.64
C PHE A 375 3.46 -6.61 -7.45
N ALA A 376 4.31 -7.13 -8.35
CA ALA A 376 3.90 -8.14 -9.32
C ALA A 376 4.55 -9.51 -9.08
N ARG A 377 3.80 -10.57 -9.39
CA ARG A 377 4.29 -11.95 -9.39
C ARG A 377 5.26 -12.19 -10.54
N SER A 378 6.25 -13.04 -10.28
CA SER A 378 7.18 -13.58 -11.26
C SER A 378 6.48 -14.43 -12.34
N THR A 379 7.07 -14.50 -13.53
CA THR A 379 6.61 -15.38 -14.62
C THR A 379 6.94 -16.84 -14.30
N GLY A 380 6.05 -17.77 -14.65
CA GLY A 380 6.28 -19.22 -14.48
C GLY A 380 5.73 -19.84 -13.18
N VAL A 381 5.06 -19.05 -12.33
CA VAL A 381 4.19 -19.57 -11.26
C VAL A 381 2.82 -19.88 -11.88
N ARG A 382 2.33 -21.12 -11.65
CA ARG A 382 1.20 -21.77 -12.33
C ARG A 382 0.09 -20.81 -12.77
N CYS A 383 -0.02 -20.57 -14.07
CA CYS A 383 -1.26 -20.11 -14.70
C CYS A 383 -1.14 -20.32 -16.20
N ALA A 384 -1.77 -21.39 -16.71
CA ALA A 384 -1.74 -21.74 -18.13
C ALA A 384 -2.55 -20.75 -19.01
N ASN A 385 -3.37 -19.89 -18.39
CA ASN A 385 -4.28 -18.95 -19.07
C ASN A 385 -3.96 -17.46 -18.83
N CYS A 386 -2.83 -17.12 -18.20
CA CYS A 386 -2.52 -15.74 -17.76
C CYS A 386 -2.08 -14.78 -18.89
N GLU A 387 -2.51 -15.01 -20.13
CA GLU A 387 -2.26 -14.08 -21.25
C GLU A 387 -3.18 -12.85 -21.23
N GLN A 388 -4.17 -12.79 -20.33
CA GLN A 388 -4.95 -11.58 -20.11
C GLN A 388 -4.13 -10.56 -19.29
N LYS A 389 -3.70 -9.49 -19.97
CA LYS A 389 -2.90 -8.40 -19.41
C LYS A 389 -3.71 -7.60 -18.38
N GLN A 390 -3.59 -7.96 -17.11
CA GLN A 390 -4.17 -7.17 -16.01
C GLN A 390 -3.54 -5.78 -15.97
N CYS A 391 -4.37 -4.76 -16.12
CA CYS A 391 -3.98 -3.36 -16.00
C CYS A 391 -4.29 -2.88 -14.58
N MET A 392 -3.32 -2.23 -13.95
CA MET A 392 -3.53 -1.44 -12.75
C MET A 392 -3.50 0.05 -13.08
N ARG A 393 -4.19 0.84 -12.25
CA ARG A 393 -4.07 2.29 -12.22
C ARG A 393 -3.16 2.70 -11.07
N ALA A 394 -2.35 3.73 -11.27
CA ALA A 394 -1.49 4.27 -10.23
C ALA A 394 -1.56 5.80 -10.18
N SER A 395 -1.32 6.35 -9.00
CA SER A 395 -1.30 7.79 -8.74
C SER A 395 0.00 8.23 -8.07
N LEU A 396 0.43 9.45 -8.32
CA LEU A 396 1.54 10.11 -7.62
C LEU A 396 1.29 11.62 -7.54
N ASP A 397 1.33 12.19 -6.35
CA ASP A 397 1.25 13.64 -6.17
C ASP A 397 2.57 14.31 -6.66
N LEU A 398 2.43 15.26 -7.58
CA LEU A 398 3.53 16.04 -8.16
C LEU A 398 3.70 17.41 -7.50
N THR A 399 2.75 17.84 -6.67
CA THR A 399 2.59 19.22 -6.18
C THR A 399 3.85 19.74 -5.52
N LYS A 400 4.39 18.98 -4.55
CA LYS A 400 5.62 19.35 -3.82
C LYS A 400 6.78 19.60 -4.77
N THR A 401 6.90 18.77 -5.79
CA THR A 401 7.99 18.85 -6.77
C THR A 401 7.78 20.01 -7.72
N MET A 402 6.55 20.26 -8.16
CA MET A 402 6.22 21.41 -8.98
C MET A 402 6.46 22.73 -8.24
N VAL A 403 6.09 22.82 -6.97
CA VAL A 403 6.39 23.99 -6.12
C VAL A 403 7.89 24.15 -5.91
N ARG A 404 8.61 23.06 -5.61
CA ARG A 404 10.08 23.06 -5.49
C ARG A 404 10.79 23.57 -6.75
N LEU A 405 10.26 23.24 -7.92
CA LEU A 405 10.80 23.65 -9.22
C LEU A 405 10.28 25.02 -9.69
N GLY A 406 9.39 25.67 -8.94
CA GLY A 406 8.78 26.94 -9.33
C GLY A 406 7.81 26.84 -10.52
N LEU A 407 7.30 25.65 -10.82
CA LEU A 407 6.32 25.41 -11.90
C LEU A 407 4.88 25.72 -11.47
N ALA A 408 4.60 25.67 -10.18
CA ALA A 408 3.33 26.11 -9.58
C ALA A 408 3.62 27.22 -8.56
N THR A 409 2.93 28.36 -8.66
CA THR A 409 3.31 29.61 -7.99
C THR A 409 2.60 29.91 -6.68
N THR A 410 1.80 29.01 -6.11
CA THR A 410 1.01 29.35 -4.91
C THR A 410 1.47 28.59 -3.66
N PRO A 411 2.44 29.14 -2.89
CA PRO A 411 2.43 28.96 -1.44
C PRO A 411 1.10 29.49 -0.87
N LEU A 412 0.58 28.83 0.17
CA LEU A 412 -0.61 29.24 0.94
C LEU A 412 -0.63 30.75 1.26
N ALA A 413 -1.67 31.47 0.80
CA ALA A 413 -2.34 32.56 1.55
C ALA A 413 -3.44 33.29 0.76
N ASN A 414 -3.36 33.41 -0.57
CA ASN A 414 -4.27 34.28 -1.31
C ASN A 414 -5.13 33.51 -2.33
N ALA A 415 -6.35 33.18 -1.93
CA ALA A 415 -7.40 32.59 -2.75
C ALA A 415 -7.87 33.46 -3.96
N ARG A 416 -7.19 34.56 -4.26
CA ARG A 416 -7.51 35.47 -5.38
C ARG A 416 -6.85 35.09 -6.69
N ASP A 417 -5.75 34.35 -6.65
CA ASP A 417 -5.02 33.90 -7.83
C ASP A 417 -5.42 32.48 -8.22
N ASP A 418 -6.72 32.15 -8.12
CA ASP A 418 -7.24 30.90 -8.68
C ASP A 418 -7.10 30.99 -10.21
N PRO A 419 -6.22 30.18 -10.85
CA PRO A 419 -6.12 30.18 -12.31
C PRO A 419 -7.40 29.67 -12.99
N PHE A 420 -8.40 29.25 -12.20
CA PHE A 420 -9.69 28.71 -12.62
C PHE A 420 -10.88 29.57 -12.18
N SER A 421 -10.66 30.82 -11.71
CA SER A 421 -11.78 31.75 -11.44
C SER A 421 -12.54 32.07 -12.74
N SER A 422 -13.85 32.28 -12.66
CA SER A 422 -14.78 32.38 -13.79
C SER A 422 -14.47 33.48 -14.83
N ASP A 423 -13.51 34.36 -14.55
CA ASP A 423 -13.09 35.46 -15.41
C ASP A 423 -11.70 35.26 -16.05
N ALA A 424 -11.02 34.14 -15.78
CA ALA A 424 -9.72 33.82 -16.37
C ALA A 424 -9.85 32.84 -17.54
N ALA A 425 -9.08 33.06 -18.61
CA ALA A 425 -9.00 32.19 -19.78
C ALA A 425 -8.73 30.73 -19.37
N ALA A 426 -9.26 29.77 -20.15
CA ALA A 426 -9.12 28.34 -19.86
C ALA A 426 -7.67 27.99 -19.43
N PRO A 427 -7.52 27.27 -18.30
CA PRO A 427 -6.24 26.97 -17.69
C PRO A 427 -5.38 26.16 -18.68
N ARG A 428 -4.07 26.41 -18.66
CA ARG A 428 -3.10 25.75 -19.57
C ARG A 428 -2.34 24.67 -18.82
N ASN A 429 -2.06 23.56 -19.50
CA ASN A 429 -1.15 22.53 -19.01
C ASN A 429 0.17 23.17 -18.51
N PRO A 430 0.57 23.01 -17.23
CA PRO A 430 1.80 23.61 -16.69
C PRO A 430 3.06 23.02 -17.34
N PHE A 431 2.95 21.84 -17.95
CA PHE A 431 4.00 21.20 -18.74
C PHE A 431 3.97 21.72 -20.18
N THR A 432 4.36 22.99 -20.36
CA THR A 432 4.35 23.67 -21.66
C THR A 432 5.50 23.25 -22.59
N ILE A 433 6.47 22.48 -22.08
CA ILE A 433 7.65 22.02 -22.82
C ILE A 433 7.58 20.48 -22.97
N PRO A 434 7.71 19.92 -24.18
CA PRO A 434 7.81 18.48 -24.39
C PRO A 434 8.92 17.85 -23.53
N GLY A 435 8.61 16.73 -22.86
CA GLY A 435 9.55 16.03 -21.98
C GLY A 435 9.61 16.58 -20.54
N SER A 436 8.72 17.50 -20.18
CA SER A 436 8.62 18.02 -18.81
C SER A 436 8.20 16.97 -17.79
N LEU A 437 7.54 15.89 -18.21
CA LEU A 437 7.27 14.74 -17.35
C LEU A 437 7.94 13.50 -17.93
N ARG A 438 8.83 12.88 -17.16
CA ARG A 438 9.60 11.70 -17.58
C ARG A 438 9.36 10.53 -16.64
N LEU A 439 8.81 9.45 -17.20
CA LEU A 439 8.67 8.16 -16.52
C LEU A 439 9.86 7.26 -16.88
N VAL A 440 10.53 6.72 -15.86
CA VAL A 440 11.64 5.79 -16.03
C VAL A 440 11.29 4.47 -15.35
N PHE A 441 11.11 3.43 -16.14
CA PHE A 441 10.81 2.08 -15.68
C PHE A 441 12.12 1.40 -15.27
N VAL A 442 12.16 0.89 -14.05
CA VAL A 442 13.33 0.22 -13.50
C VAL A 442 12.93 -1.00 -12.69
N ASP A 443 13.81 -1.98 -12.60
CA ASP A 443 13.62 -3.08 -11.66
C ASP A 443 13.94 -2.66 -10.20
N MET A 444 13.86 -3.62 -9.29
CA MET A 444 14.13 -3.38 -7.86
C MET A 444 15.57 -2.96 -7.58
N GLN A 445 16.52 -3.27 -8.46
CA GLN A 445 17.91 -2.81 -8.38
C GLN A 445 18.12 -1.44 -9.01
N GLY A 446 17.14 -0.94 -9.77
CA GLY A 446 17.22 0.33 -10.46
C GLY A 446 17.78 0.23 -11.88
N ARG A 447 17.91 -0.97 -12.44
CA ARG A 447 18.33 -1.15 -13.85
C ARG A 447 17.14 -0.87 -14.77
N GLN A 448 17.42 -0.26 -15.91
CA GLN A 448 16.40 0.15 -16.87
C GLN A 448 15.59 -1.03 -17.42
N LEU A 449 14.28 -0.83 -17.52
CA LEU A 449 13.34 -1.73 -18.17
C LEU A 449 12.73 -1.04 -19.40
N ASP A 450 12.39 -1.83 -20.42
CA ASP A 450 11.70 -1.32 -21.61
C ASP A 450 10.22 -1.05 -21.29
N PRO A 451 9.77 0.22 -21.27
CA PRO A 451 8.41 0.57 -20.91
C PRO A 451 7.36 0.03 -21.89
N SER A 452 7.73 -0.29 -23.15
CA SER A 452 6.78 -0.82 -24.15
C SER A 452 6.09 -2.10 -23.69
N THR A 453 6.77 -2.90 -22.86
CA THR A 453 6.23 -4.15 -22.32
C THR A 453 5.14 -3.89 -21.27
N ALA A 454 5.28 -2.80 -20.50
CA ALA A 454 4.35 -2.41 -19.44
C ALA A 454 3.20 -1.50 -19.90
N LEU A 455 3.39 -0.83 -21.04
CA LEU A 455 2.39 0.04 -21.63
C LEU A 455 1.57 -0.66 -22.73
N GLY A 456 1.95 -1.87 -23.19
CA GLY A 456 1.17 -2.64 -24.17
C GLY A 456 1.21 -2.05 -25.59
N SER A 457 0.12 -2.16 -26.35
CA SER A 457 0.01 -1.60 -27.72
C SER A 457 -0.21 -0.07 -27.74
N TRP A 458 -0.18 0.58 -26.57
CA TRP A 458 -0.46 1.99 -26.40
C TRP A 458 0.83 2.79 -26.63
N GLN A 459 0.77 3.87 -27.42
CA GLN A 459 1.92 4.74 -27.73
C GLN A 459 2.25 5.71 -26.58
N GLY A 460 2.34 5.22 -25.34
CA GLY A 460 2.70 6.02 -24.17
C GLY A 460 1.78 5.80 -22.96
N PRO A 461 2.19 6.25 -21.77
CA PRO A 461 1.34 6.21 -20.59
C PRO A 461 0.19 7.19 -20.78
N LYS A 462 -1.07 6.73 -20.68
CA LYS A 462 -2.21 7.64 -20.55
C LYS A 462 -2.09 8.31 -19.20
N VAL A 463 -1.69 9.57 -19.23
CA VAL A 463 -1.42 10.37 -18.04
C VAL A 463 -2.46 11.46 -17.92
N SER A 464 -3.15 11.46 -16.80
CA SER A 464 -4.10 12.50 -16.43
C SER A 464 -3.52 13.30 -15.28
N LEU A 465 -3.55 14.63 -15.40
CA LEU A 465 -3.02 15.56 -14.42
C LEU A 465 -4.18 16.26 -13.71
N TYR A 466 -4.46 15.90 -12.47
CA TYR A 466 -5.60 16.43 -11.72
C TYR A 466 -5.22 17.66 -10.91
N TYR A 467 -6.10 18.67 -10.93
CA TYR A 467 -6.02 19.85 -10.06
C TYR A 467 -7.11 19.80 -8.98
N GLU A 468 -6.75 19.96 -7.71
CA GLU A 468 -7.70 20.07 -6.58
C GLU A 468 -7.76 21.53 -6.10
N LYS A 469 -8.94 22.15 -5.91
CA LYS A 469 -9.08 23.50 -5.32
C LYS A 469 -9.62 23.41 -3.89
N GLY A 470 -8.84 23.83 -2.91
CA GLY A 470 -9.24 23.86 -1.50
C GLY A 470 -10.05 25.08 -1.08
N VAL A 471 -11.39 24.97 -1.05
CA VAL A 471 -12.27 25.56 -0.01
C VAL A 471 -13.50 24.65 0.18
N PRO A 472 -14.22 24.70 1.32
CA PRO A 472 -14.52 23.49 2.10
C PRO A 472 -15.35 22.44 1.34
N ARG A 473 -14.87 21.19 1.30
CA ARG A 473 -15.56 19.87 1.07
C ARG A 473 -16.62 19.74 -0.04
N GLU A 474 -17.02 20.79 -0.73
CA GLU A 474 -18.28 20.84 -1.48
C GLU A 474 -18.06 20.89 -2.99
N GLN A 475 -16.89 21.34 -3.48
CA GLN A 475 -16.59 21.43 -4.92
C GLN A 475 -15.09 21.24 -5.20
N ILE A 476 -14.70 20.06 -5.70
CA ILE A 476 -13.39 19.88 -6.35
C ILE A 476 -13.63 20.02 -7.86
N ASN A 477 -12.99 21.03 -8.45
CA ASN A 477 -12.94 21.16 -9.91
C ASN A 477 -11.77 20.35 -10.41
N GLU A 478 -12.03 19.19 -11.01
CA GLU A 478 -10.99 18.37 -11.63
C GLU A 478 -10.73 18.87 -13.05
N PHE A 479 -9.47 18.89 -13.46
CA PHE A 479 -9.08 19.18 -14.83
C PHE A 479 -8.28 17.99 -15.32
N MET A 480 -8.54 17.53 -16.54
CA MET A 480 -7.83 16.41 -17.15
C MET A 480 -7.02 16.92 -18.35
N VAL A 481 -5.76 16.53 -18.42
CA VAL A 481 -4.99 16.54 -19.66
C VAL A 481 -5.17 15.15 -20.25
N ASP A 482 -6.05 14.99 -21.23
CA ASP A 482 -6.17 13.74 -21.99
C ASP A 482 -5.07 13.73 -23.06
N ASP A 483 -4.49 12.57 -23.33
CA ASP A 483 -3.42 12.35 -24.32
C ASP A 483 -2.04 13.03 -24.06
N ASP A 484 -1.04 12.17 -23.86
CA ASP A 484 0.41 12.41 -23.97
C ASP A 484 0.86 13.79 -23.44
N VAL A 485 1.06 13.92 -22.12
CA VAL A 485 1.47 15.15 -21.40
C VAL A 485 2.68 15.87 -22.03
N ASN A 486 3.42 15.20 -22.92
CA ASN A 486 4.55 15.73 -23.68
C ASN A 486 4.18 16.34 -25.05
N VAL A 487 2.91 16.40 -25.46
CA VAL A 487 2.48 16.84 -26.80
C VAL A 487 1.61 18.11 -26.72
N SER A 488 2.23 19.25 -27.05
CA SER A 488 1.62 20.59 -27.26
C SER A 488 0.78 21.16 -26.10
N PRO A 489 0.69 22.49 -25.89
CA PRO A 489 -0.26 23.04 -24.93
C PRO A 489 -1.70 22.69 -25.33
N GLN A 490 -2.27 21.66 -24.70
CA GLN A 490 -3.67 21.31 -24.83
C GLN A 490 -4.52 22.13 -23.87
N THR A 491 -5.76 22.40 -24.27
CA THR A 491 -6.78 23.02 -23.40
C THR A 491 -7.20 21.99 -22.36
N LEU A 492 -7.06 22.32 -21.07
CA LEU A 492 -7.55 21.48 -19.98
C LEU A 492 -9.08 21.34 -20.09
N GLN A 493 -9.60 20.11 -20.07
CA GLN A 493 -11.04 19.89 -19.97
C GLN A 493 -11.46 20.00 -18.50
N LYS A 494 -12.41 20.90 -18.20
CA LYS A 494 -13.02 21.01 -16.88
C LYS A 494 -13.98 19.84 -16.68
N ILE A 495 -13.74 19.05 -15.65
CA ILE A 495 -14.67 18.03 -15.16
C ILE A 495 -15.19 18.53 -13.81
N GLU A 496 -16.47 18.87 -13.75
CA GLU A 496 -17.12 19.20 -12.48
C GLU A 496 -17.46 17.89 -11.76
N VAL A 497 -16.75 17.64 -10.66
CA VAL A 497 -17.01 16.48 -9.81
C VAL A 497 -17.91 16.91 -8.65
N SER A 498 -19.16 16.48 -8.71
CA SER A 498 -20.11 16.68 -7.61
C SER A 498 -19.83 15.65 -6.51
N TYR A 499 -19.33 16.10 -5.37
CA TYR A 499 -19.24 15.27 -4.17
C TYR A 499 -20.66 15.07 -3.63
N PRO A 500 -21.07 13.85 -3.26
CA PRO A 500 -22.33 13.67 -2.57
C PRO A 500 -22.24 14.49 -1.28
N GLN A 501 -23.17 15.43 -1.10
CA GLN A 501 -23.39 16.02 0.20
C GLN A 501 -23.60 14.87 1.18
N LEU A 502 -22.75 14.76 2.20
CA LEU A 502 -23.09 14.00 3.39
C LEU A 502 -24.32 14.69 3.98
N SER A 503 -25.51 14.25 3.55
CA SER A 503 -26.76 14.79 4.06
C SER A 503 -26.73 14.60 5.57
N ILE A 504 -26.71 15.70 6.33
CA ILE A 504 -26.99 15.68 7.76
C ILE A 504 -28.50 15.43 7.91
N ALA A 505 -28.97 14.27 7.47
CA ALA A 505 -30.36 13.85 7.60
C ALA A 505 -30.42 12.83 8.72
N GLY A 506 -30.63 13.34 9.95
CA GLY A 506 -30.74 12.48 11.12
C GLY A 506 -30.86 13.16 12.49
N ALA A 507 -30.95 14.48 12.58
CA ALA A 507 -31.42 15.13 13.80
C ALA A 507 -32.97 15.14 13.81
N ALA A 508 -33.57 13.95 13.95
CA ALA A 508 -34.98 13.90 14.33
C ALA A 508 -35.08 14.36 15.78
N GLN A 509 -35.47 15.62 15.97
CA GLN A 509 -36.05 16.11 17.21
C GLN A 509 -37.16 15.14 17.64
N ARG A 510 -36.91 14.36 18.70
CA ARG A 510 -38.00 13.84 19.51
C ARG A 510 -38.42 14.95 20.46
N SER A 511 -39.38 15.77 20.01
CA SER A 511 -40.26 16.50 20.90
C SER A 511 -41.41 15.58 21.31
N SER A 512 -41.68 15.57 22.63
CA SER A 512 -42.69 14.82 23.40
C SER A 512 -42.49 13.32 23.52
#